data_AF-A0A3M4W1C6-F1
#
_entry.id   AF-A0A3M4W1C6-F1
#
_cell.length_a   1.000
_cell.length_b   1.000
_cell.length_c   1.000
_cell.angle_alpha   90.00
_cell.angle_beta   90.00
_cell.angle_gamma   90.00
#
_symmetry.space_group_name_H-M   'P 1'
#
loop_
_entity.id
_entity.type
_entity.pdbx_description
1 polymer ?
#
loop_
_entity_poly.entity_id
_entity_poly.type
_entity_poly.pdbx_seq_one_letter_code
_entity_poly.pdbx_strand_id
1 'polypeptide(L)'
;MLSTAKNHIFFFFCCITLFICAGTFEFSGHNFQRLAQFLIGSLSVLTLCLYSIKGLNVSVFQPGIKAVFSCVLLGGIISSLTAHQPLWALIELSVLLLCCAIASAFAQQRQNHGAQLDRLFIGFVVFICSIKILQFLSATAAAFLSFPPALDTDLLLEGFSNKRFYGQFQTFTLPLLALPLLLVSARRSIKVSIFILLSLWWMIAVTGGTRGTWLGMGAAVVVASCFGRAGRHWVGWQLAAASVGVLLFLLLFSLLPAWLGIDVVNFAGERLNTSLSARELLWQQAWTMIKERPLLGFGPMHFADIWNPYGAHPHQAILQWASEWGIPSTLCVAGLALYGLVVTGLLLRKRAYSLEPVDLLRLCLFASLVGALTQAMVDGVIVMPYSQLWLAIVIGWLLALHEWQVTPVSRNLILDRLWMACLVLGAGLIFYTIIRDFPDLENLQQQSGQSFGGPSLPRFWLRGSIAHPPE
;
A
#
# COMPACT_ATOMS: atom_id res chain seq x y z
N MET A 1 27.71 -3.56 15.33
CA MET A 1 26.92 -2.84 14.29
C MET A 1 27.31 -3.22 12.86
N LEU A 2 28.60 -3.25 12.47
CA LEU A 2 29.03 -3.59 11.10
C LEU A 2 28.72 -5.05 10.67
N SER A 3 28.82 -6.03 11.58
CA SER A 3 28.48 -7.44 11.31
C SER A 3 26.97 -7.65 11.09
N THR A 4 26.13 -7.02 11.92
CA THR A 4 24.66 -7.04 11.78
C THR A 4 24.15 -6.30 10.55
N ALA A 5 24.83 -5.23 10.12
CA ALA A 5 24.47 -4.47 8.93
C ALA A 5 24.70 -5.28 7.64
N LYS A 6 25.81 -6.06 7.58
CA LYS A 6 26.11 -6.92 6.44
C LYS A 6 25.03 -7.99 6.17
N ASN A 7 24.41 -8.52 7.22
CA ASN A 7 23.38 -9.55 7.08
C ASN A 7 22.02 -8.98 6.65
N HIS A 8 21.79 -7.67 6.74
CA HIS A 8 20.47 -7.05 6.45
C HIS A 8 20.55 -5.91 5.42
N ILE A 9 21.59 -5.90 4.56
CA ILE A 9 21.81 -4.84 3.54
C ILE A 9 20.54 -4.62 2.70
N PHE A 10 19.91 -5.69 2.22
CA PHE A 10 18.65 -5.62 1.46
C PHE A 10 17.57 -4.82 2.20
N PHE A 11 17.32 -5.19 3.46
CA PHE A 11 16.28 -4.58 4.27
C PHE A 11 16.57 -3.11 4.53
N PHE A 12 17.81 -2.76 4.89
CA PHE A 12 18.19 -1.38 5.14
C PHE A 12 18.12 -0.51 3.88
N PHE A 13 18.54 -1.03 2.72
CA PHE A 13 18.38 -0.32 1.44
C PHE A 13 16.90 -0.03 1.16
N CYS A 14 16.02 -1.02 1.35
CA CYS A 14 14.58 -0.82 1.15
C CYS A 14 14.01 0.22 2.12
N CYS A 15 14.43 0.21 3.38
CA CYS A 15 14.00 1.20 4.38
C CYS A 15 14.45 2.62 4.02
N ILE A 16 15.70 2.78 3.57
CA ILE A 16 16.25 4.07 3.13
C ILE A 16 15.45 4.58 1.93
N THR A 17 15.21 3.74 0.93
CA THR A 17 14.45 4.12 -0.27
C THR A 17 12.99 4.49 0.07
N LEU A 18 12.32 3.72 0.93
CA LEU A 18 10.96 4.03 1.42
C LEU A 18 10.90 5.33 2.23
N PHE A 19 11.97 5.62 2.98
CA PHE A 19 12.09 6.86 3.75
C PHE A 19 12.29 8.06 2.82
N ILE A 20 13.22 7.98 1.87
CA ILE A 20 13.51 9.06 0.93
C ILE A 20 12.22 9.43 0.15
N CYS A 21 11.52 8.45 -0.43
CA CYS A 21 10.37 8.75 -1.30
C CYS A 21 9.08 9.22 -0.60
N ALA A 22 9.05 9.22 0.73
CA ALA A 22 7.91 9.72 1.53
C ALA A 22 8.30 10.80 2.54
N GLY A 23 9.59 10.95 2.82
CA GLY A 23 10.14 11.74 3.91
C GLY A 23 11.05 12.88 3.46
N THR A 24 11.52 12.95 2.21
CA THR A 24 12.29 14.10 1.72
C THR A 24 11.49 14.89 0.70
N PHE A 25 11.47 16.22 0.82
CA PHE A 25 10.63 17.09 0.00
C PHE A 25 10.93 16.92 -1.51
N GLU A 26 12.20 16.97 -1.89
CA GLU A 26 12.66 16.92 -3.29
C GLU A 26 12.40 15.58 -4.00
N PHE A 27 12.38 14.47 -3.26
CA PHE A 27 12.21 13.13 -3.83
C PHE A 27 10.87 12.50 -3.46
N SER A 28 9.88 13.33 -3.11
CA SER A 28 8.55 12.89 -2.73
C SER A 28 7.53 12.97 -3.86
N GLY A 29 6.38 12.32 -3.67
CA GLY A 29 5.30 12.32 -4.65
C GLY A 29 5.30 11.12 -5.59
N HIS A 30 4.23 11.00 -6.37
CA HIS A 30 3.83 9.77 -7.07
C HIS A 30 4.91 9.21 -8.00
N ASN A 31 5.53 10.06 -8.83
CA ASN A 31 6.53 9.61 -9.80
C ASN A 31 7.79 9.06 -9.12
N PHE A 32 8.31 9.76 -8.10
CA PHE A 32 9.45 9.28 -7.31
C PHE A 32 9.12 8.03 -6.49
N GLN A 33 7.88 7.91 -6.01
CA GLN A 33 7.41 6.68 -5.38
C GLN A 33 7.36 5.50 -6.37
N ARG A 34 7.04 5.73 -7.65
CA ARG A 34 7.14 4.72 -8.71
C ARG A 34 8.60 4.32 -8.96
N LEU A 35 9.52 5.27 -9.00
CA LEU A 35 10.96 4.97 -9.08
C LEU A 35 11.45 4.16 -7.87
N ALA A 36 11.05 4.55 -6.67
CA ALA A 36 11.37 3.82 -5.44
C ALA A 36 10.85 2.38 -5.49
N GLN A 37 9.63 2.17 -5.99
CA GLN A 37 9.08 0.84 -6.20
C GLN A 37 9.90 0.03 -7.20
N PHE A 38 10.31 0.64 -8.32
CA PHE A 38 11.21 0.00 -9.28
C PHE A 38 12.56 -0.40 -8.65
N LEU A 39 13.20 0.47 -7.87
CA LEU A 39 14.48 0.19 -7.21
C LEU A 39 14.36 -0.96 -6.21
N ILE A 40 13.36 -0.91 -5.32
CA ILE A 40 13.10 -1.98 -4.33
C ILE A 40 12.75 -3.29 -5.04
N GLY A 41 11.94 -3.22 -6.09
CA GLY A 41 11.54 -4.37 -6.88
C GLY A 41 12.70 -5.03 -7.61
N SER A 42 13.55 -4.24 -8.28
CA SER A 42 14.74 -4.75 -8.98
C SER A 42 15.72 -5.40 -8.02
N LEU A 43 15.95 -4.77 -6.85
CA LEU A 43 16.76 -5.37 -5.79
C LEU A 43 16.13 -6.66 -5.23
N SER A 44 14.80 -6.74 -5.17
CA SER A 44 14.08 -7.95 -4.78
C SER A 44 14.27 -9.07 -5.79
N VAL A 45 14.18 -8.79 -7.10
CA VAL A 45 14.48 -9.76 -8.17
C VAL A 45 15.92 -10.24 -8.07
N LEU A 46 16.89 -9.34 -7.89
CA LEU A 46 18.29 -9.70 -7.71
C LEU A 46 18.49 -10.61 -6.49
N THR A 47 17.86 -10.27 -5.36
CA THR A 47 17.94 -11.07 -4.13
C THR A 47 17.37 -12.48 -4.33
N LEU A 48 16.23 -12.60 -5.02
CA LEU A 48 15.62 -13.88 -5.36
C LEU A 48 16.48 -14.69 -6.34
N CYS A 49 17.13 -14.05 -7.32
CA CYS A 49 18.12 -14.70 -8.18
C CYS A 49 19.26 -15.30 -7.35
N LEU A 50 19.84 -14.52 -6.42
CA LEU A 50 20.93 -14.97 -5.55
C LEU A 50 20.51 -16.13 -4.64
N TYR A 51 19.29 -16.09 -4.08
CA TYR A 51 18.75 -17.19 -3.29
C TYR A 51 18.48 -18.45 -4.13
N SER A 52 18.00 -18.28 -5.35
CA SER A 52 17.81 -19.38 -6.29
C SER A 52 19.12 -20.09 -6.60
N ILE A 53 20.19 -19.33 -6.92
CA ILE A 53 21.54 -19.85 -7.20
C ILE A 53 22.10 -20.61 -5.99
N LYS A 54 21.90 -20.08 -4.77
CA LYS A 54 22.36 -20.71 -3.53
C LYS A 54 21.50 -21.89 -3.06
N GLY A 55 20.41 -22.22 -3.77
CA GLY A 55 19.49 -23.28 -3.36
C GLY A 55 18.67 -22.97 -2.11
N LEU A 56 18.61 -21.70 -1.68
CA LEU A 56 17.93 -21.24 -0.46
C LEU A 56 16.45 -20.86 -0.68
N ASN A 57 15.93 -21.06 -1.89
CA ASN A 57 14.54 -20.76 -2.19
C ASN A 57 13.60 -21.73 -1.47
N VAL A 58 12.82 -21.21 -0.54
CA VAL A 58 11.73 -21.94 0.11
C VAL A 58 10.46 -21.74 -0.72
N SER A 59 9.81 -22.84 -1.11
CA SER A 59 8.48 -22.77 -1.72
C SER A 59 7.47 -22.39 -0.66
N VAL A 60 6.98 -21.15 -0.71
CA VAL A 60 5.99 -20.64 0.26
C VAL A 60 4.57 -21.11 -0.07
N PHE A 61 4.29 -21.42 -1.33
CA PHE A 61 2.93 -21.74 -1.80
C PHE A 61 2.73 -23.22 -2.13
N GLN A 62 1.52 -23.71 -1.84
CA GLN A 62 1.04 -25.02 -2.26
C GLN A 62 0.87 -25.09 -3.79
N PRO A 63 0.95 -26.29 -4.41
CA PRO A 63 0.83 -26.44 -5.86
C PRO A 63 -0.47 -25.87 -6.45
N GLY A 64 -1.61 -26.02 -5.78
CA GLY A 64 -2.88 -25.46 -6.23
C GLY A 64 -2.88 -23.93 -6.31
N ILE A 65 -2.27 -23.27 -5.32
CA ILE A 65 -2.13 -21.80 -5.31
C ILE A 65 -1.22 -21.35 -6.47
N LYS A 66 -0.12 -22.07 -6.72
CA LYS A 66 0.76 -21.79 -7.85
C LYS A 66 0.02 -21.92 -9.18
N ALA A 67 -0.81 -22.96 -9.34
CA ALA A 67 -1.60 -23.15 -10.55
C ALA A 67 -2.58 -22.00 -10.79
N VAL A 68 -3.33 -21.58 -9.77
CA VAL A 68 -4.25 -20.43 -9.87
C VAL A 68 -3.48 -19.15 -10.25
N PHE A 69 -2.33 -18.91 -9.62
CA PHE A 69 -1.49 -17.76 -9.94
C PHE A 69 -0.95 -17.82 -11.38
N SER A 70 -0.53 -19.00 -11.86
CA SER A 70 -0.13 -19.20 -13.25
C SER A 70 -1.29 -18.93 -14.22
N CYS A 71 -2.52 -19.34 -13.90
CA CYS A 71 -3.70 -19.01 -14.71
C CYS A 71 -3.94 -17.49 -14.77
N VAL A 72 -3.83 -16.78 -13.65
CA VAL A 72 -3.96 -15.31 -13.61
C VAL A 72 -2.86 -14.65 -14.46
N LEU A 73 -1.62 -15.12 -14.35
CA LEU A 73 -0.49 -14.59 -15.14
C LEU A 73 -0.70 -14.82 -16.64
N LEU A 74 -1.05 -16.04 -17.05
CA LEU A 74 -1.30 -16.36 -18.46
C LEU A 74 -2.48 -15.58 -19.02
N GLY A 75 -3.59 -15.50 -18.29
CA GLY A 75 -4.74 -14.69 -18.65
C GLY A 75 -4.39 -13.20 -18.76
N GLY A 76 -3.55 -12.71 -17.84
CA GLY A 76 -3.00 -11.36 -17.88
C GLY A 76 -2.17 -11.08 -19.12
N ILE A 77 -1.26 -11.99 -19.51
CA ILE A 77 -0.46 -11.85 -20.74
C ILE A 77 -1.36 -11.81 -21.97
N ILE A 78 -2.33 -12.72 -22.08
CA ILE A 78 -3.26 -12.76 -23.22
C ILE A 78 -4.12 -11.48 -23.26
N SER A 79 -4.63 -11.04 -22.11
CA SER A 79 -5.37 -9.78 -21.98
C SER A 79 -4.50 -8.59 -22.42
N SER A 80 -3.25 -8.51 -21.98
CA SER A 80 -2.33 -7.45 -22.38
C SER A 80 -2.04 -7.43 -23.88
N LEU A 81 -1.84 -8.59 -24.51
CA LEU A 81 -1.55 -8.68 -25.95
C LEU A 81 -2.74 -8.35 -26.84
N THR A 82 -3.96 -8.45 -26.31
CA THR A 82 -5.22 -8.16 -27.03
C THR A 82 -5.80 -6.77 -26.72
N ALA A 83 -5.10 -6.01 -25.88
CA ALA A 83 -5.50 -4.66 -25.48
C ALA A 83 -5.26 -3.65 -26.60
N HIS A 84 -5.94 -2.49 -26.56
CA HIS A 84 -5.78 -1.43 -27.55
C HIS A 84 -4.36 -0.83 -27.53
N GLN A 85 -3.76 -0.71 -26.34
CA GLN A 85 -2.36 -0.31 -26.15
C GLN A 85 -1.56 -1.38 -25.40
N PRO A 86 -1.07 -2.44 -26.10
CA PRO A 86 -0.48 -3.61 -25.45
C PRO A 86 0.72 -3.30 -24.53
N LEU A 87 1.53 -2.30 -24.89
CA LEU A 87 2.69 -1.90 -24.10
C LEU A 87 2.30 -1.42 -22.70
N TRP A 88 1.29 -0.56 -22.57
CA TRP A 88 0.80 -0.09 -21.26
C TRP A 88 0.18 -1.21 -20.43
N ALA A 89 -0.51 -2.15 -21.08
CA ALA A 89 -1.02 -3.33 -20.39
C ALA A 89 0.10 -4.24 -19.87
N LEU A 90 1.16 -4.46 -20.65
CA LEU A 90 2.33 -5.22 -20.20
C LEU A 90 3.09 -4.49 -19.07
N ILE A 91 3.09 -3.16 -19.06
CA ILE A 91 3.68 -2.35 -17.97
C ILE A 91 2.92 -2.58 -16.66
N GLU A 92 1.59 -2.54 -16.63
CA GLU A 92 0.82 -2.81 -15.41
C GLU A 92 1.00 -4.25 -14.92
N LEU A 93 1.01 -5.22 -15.84
CA LEU A 93 1.34 -6.61 -15.53
C LEU A 93 2.74 -6.72 -14.90
N SER A 94 3.70 -5.95 -15.41
CA SER A 94 5.06 -5.91 -14.88
C SER A 94 5.10 -5.30 -13.48
N VAL A 95 4.27 -4.29 -13.18
CA VAL A 95 4.14 -3.72 -11.83
C VAL A 95 3.59 -4.78 -10.85
N LEU A 96 2.60 -5.57 -11.27
CA LEU A 96 2.10 -6.69 -10.47
C LEU A 96 3.19 -7.74 -10.19
N LEU A 97 3.95 -8.13 -11.22
CA LEU A 97 5.08 -9.06 -11.07
C LEU A 97 6.14 -8.51 -10.12
N LEU A 98 6.43 -7.21 -10.20
CA LEU A 98 7.36 -6.54 -9.32
C LEU A 98 6.88 -6.57 -7.86
N CYS A 99 5.58 -6.30 -7.61
CA CYS A 99 4.99 -6.44 -6.28
C CYS A 99 5.10 -7.88 -5.75
N CYS A 100 4.92 -8.88 -6.60
CA CYS A 100 5.12 -10.29 -6.24
C CYS A 100 6.58 -10.61 -5.88
N ALA A 101 7.54 -10.04 -6.61
CA ALA A 101 8.97 -10.15 -6.29
C ALA A 101 9.29 -9.54 -4.92
N ILE A 102 8.75 -8.36 -4.62
CA ILE A 102 8.92 -7.67 -3.33
C ILE A 102 8.35 -8.53 -2.19
N ALA A 103 7.10 -8.98 -2.31
CA ALA A 103 6.47 -9.84 -1.31
C ALA A 103 7.29 -11.13 -1.07
N SER A 104 7.76 -11.78 -2.14
CA SER A 104 8.56 -13.00 -2.07
C SER A 104 9.93 -12.76 -1.43
N ALA A 105 10.60 -11.66 -1.77
CA ALA A 105 11.90 -11.32 -1.22
C ALA A 105 11.82 -11.02 0.28
N PHE A 106 10.83 -10.22 0.72
CA PHE A 106 10.61 -9.96 2.14
C PHE A 106 10.22 -11.23 2.91
N ALA A 107 9.42 -12.11 2.30
CA ALA A 107 9.08 -13.37 2.91
C ALA A 107 10.33 -14.24 3.18
N GLN A 108 11.18 -14.42 2.16
CA GLN A 108 12.41 -15.19 2.30
C GLN A 108 13.41 -14.53 3.26
N GLN A 109 13.55 -13.20 3.21
CA GLN A 109 14.40 -12.45 4.14
C GLN A 109 13.96 -12.69 5.58
N ARG A 110 12.65 -12.65 5.86
CA ARG A 110 12.13 -12.91 7.19
C ARG A 110 12.32 -14.37 7.61
N GLN A 111 12.16 -15.34 6.71
CA GLN A 111 12.42 -16.75 7.01
C GLN A 111 13.89 -17.00 7.37
N ASN A 112 14.83 -16.39 6.64
CA ASN A 112 16.27 -16.57 6.84
C ASN A 112 16.81 -15.85 8.09
N HIS A 113 16.25 -14.68 8.44
CA HIS A 113 16.80 -13.82 9.50
C HIS A 113 16.00 -13.85 10.81
N GLY A 114 14.88 -14.57 10.87
CA GLY A 114 14.15 -14.80 12.11
C GLY A 114 13.53 -13.53 12.72
N ALA A 115 13.23 -13.60 14.01
CA ALA A 115 12.53 -12.55 14.76
C ALA A 115 13.33 -11.25 14.93
N GLN A 116 14.63 -11.24 14.61
CA GLN A 116 15.40 -10.00 14.58
C GLN A 116 14.87 -9.04 13.52
N LEU A 117 14.48 -9.57 12.35
CA LEU A 117 13.96 -8.76 11.26
C LEU A 117 12.60 -8.15 11.63
N ASP A 118 11.77 -8.84 12.44
CA ASP A 118 10.52 -8.29 12.98
C ASP A 118 10.75 -7.01 13.78
N ARG A 119 11.77 -7.04 14.66
CA ARG A 119 12.13 -5.87 15.47
C ARG A 119 12.64 -4.72 14.62
N LEU A 120 13.43 -5.00 13.58
CA LEU A 120 13.91 -3.99 12.64
C LEU A 120 12.77 -3.39 11.82
N PHE A 121 11.83 -4.20 11.36
CA PHE A 121 10.63 -3.74 10.65
C PHE A 121 9.77 -2.82 11.49
N ILE A 122 9.47 -3.21 12.73
CA ILE A 122 8.65 -2.39 13.62
C ILE A 122 9.41 -1.13 14.07
N GLY A 123 10.72 -1.25 14.29
CA GLY A 123 11.59 -0.09 14.51
C GLY A 123 11.56 0.90 13.34
N PHE A 124 11.57 0.39 12.10
CA PHE A 124 11.43 1.22 10.90
C PHE A 124 10.05 1.89 10.81
N VAL A 125 8.96 1.17 11.08
CA VAL A 125 7.59 1.74 11.13
C VAL A 125 7.51 2.87 12.15
N VAL A 126 8.05 2.65 13.36
CA VAL A 126 8.12 3.70 14.40
C VAL A 126 8.96 4.88 13.93
N PHE A 127 10.12 4.63 13.32
CA PHE A 127 11.01 5.67 12.81
C PHE A 127 10.32 6.53 11.75
N ILE A 128 9.76 5.93 10.69
CA ILE A 128 9.15 6.68 9.59
C ILE A 128 7.92 7.46 10.08
N CYS A 129 7.07 6.88 10.92
CA CYS A 129 5.93 7.60 11.50
C CYS A 129 6.38 8.75 12.41
N SER A 130 7.47 8.58 13.17
CA SER A 130 8.03 9.66 14.00
C SER A 130 8.50 10.83 13.15
N ILE A 131 9.20 10.57 12.03
CA ILE A 131 9.61 11.63 11.10
C ILE A 131 8.39 12.32 10.49
N LYS A 132 7.39 11.56 10.04
CA LYS A 132 6.16 12.15 9.48
C LYS A 132 5.39 13.00 10.50
N ILE A 133 5.39 12.60 11.77
CA ILE A 133 4.82 13.41 12.86
C ILE A 133 5.62 14.69 13.06
N LEU A 134 6.95 14.62 13.09
CA LEU A 134 7.80 15.82 13.21
C LEU A 134 7.57 16.79 12.04
N GLN A 135 7.49 16.29 10.81
CA GLN A 135 7.17 17.10 9.62
C GLN A 135 5.80 17.76 9.72
N PHE A 136 4.78 16.99 10.13
CA PHE A 136 3.44 17.54 10.31
C PHE A 136 3.41 18.62 11.39
N LEU A 137 4.05 18.39 12.53
CA LEU A 137 4.12 19.37 13.62
C LEU A 137 4.91 20.61 13.22
N SER A 138 6.01 20.47 12.47
CA SER A 138 6.76 21.62 11.96
C SER A 138 5.96 22.42 10.93
N ALA A 139 5.27 21.76 10.01
CA ALA A 139 4.39 22.43 9.04
C ALA A 139 3.23 23.14 9.76
N THR A 140 2.64 22.50 10.78
CA THR A 140 1.57 23.10 11.59
C THR A 140 2.08 24.33 12.33
N ALA A 141 3.24 24.24 12.99
CA ALA A 141 3.85 25.38 13.67
C ALA A 141 4.17 26.52 12.69
N ALA A 142 4.72 26.21 11.51
CA ALA A 142 4.98 27.21 10.47
C ALA A 142 3.70 27.88 9.98
N ALA A 143 2.60 27.13 9.81
CA ALA A 143 1.31 27.67 9.41
C ALA A 143 0.69 28.60 10.46
N PHE A 144 0.89 28.33 11.76
CA PHE A 144 0.46 29.25 12.83
C PHE A 144 1.29 30.53 12.91
N LEU A 145 2.53 30.50 12.43
CA LEU A 145 3.46 31.63 12.46
C LEU A 145 3.47 32.44 11.15
N SER A 146 2.72 32.02 10.13
CA SER A 146 2.69 32.66 8.81
C SER A 146 1.83 33.94 8.81
N PHE A 147 2.14 34.85 7.87
CA PHE A 147 1.38 36.09 7.64
C PHE A 147 1.01 36.21 6.16
N PRO A 148 -0.28 36.31 5.78
CA PRO A 148 -1.46 36.25 6.65
C PRO A 148 -1.66 34.84 7.25
N PRO A 149 -2.20 34.73 8.48
CA PRO A 149 -2.39 33.45 9.13
C PRO A 149 -3.53 32.69 8.46
N ALA A 150 -3.18 31.67 7.69
CA ALA A 150 -4.12 30.74 7.08
C ALA A 150 -3.64 29.31 7.32
N LEU A 151 -4.52 28.46 7.84
CA LEU A 151 -4.21 27.07 8.16
C LEU A 151 -4.86 26.15 7.13
N ASP A 152 -4.12 25.79 6.09
CA ASP A 152 -4.56 24.79 5.11
C ASP A 152 -4.10 23.39 5.54
N THR A 153 -5.07 22.58 5.96
CA THR A 153 -4.80 21.21 6.45
C THR A 153 -4.26 20.26 5.38
N ASP A 154 -4.48 20.52 4.09
CA ASP A 154 -3.96 19.68 3.01
C ASP A 154 -2.45 19.89 2.82
N LEU A 155 -1.94 21.10 3.07
CA LEU A 155 -0.51 21.43 2.96
C LEU A 155 0.33 20.81 4.08
N LEU A 156 -0.29 20.43 5.21
CA LEU A 156 0.40 19.81 6.35
C LEU A 156 0.82 18.36 6.06
N LEU A 157 0.21 17.72 5.07
CA LEU A 157 0.42 16.32 4.72
C LEU A 157 1.46 16.17 3.61
N GLU A 158 2.67 16.64 3.89
CA GLU A 158 3.79 16.61 2.95
C GLU A 158 4.19 15.19 2.55
N GLY A 159 4.88 15.07 1.41
CA GLY A 159 5.51 13.83 0.95
C GLY A 159 4.65 12.96 0.02
N PHE A 160 3.39 13.34 -0.21
CA PHE A 160 2.47 12.63 -1.09
C PHE A 160 1.76 13.61 -2.03
N SER A 161 1.57 13.21 -3.29
CA SER A 161 0.87 14.04 -4.30
C SER A 161 -0.63 14.21 -4.02
N ASN A 162 -1.18 13.42 -3.09
CA ASN A 162 -2.56 13.53 -2.64
C ASN A 162 -2.69 12.99 -1.21
N LYS A 163 -3.44 13.68 -0.34
CA LYS A 163 -3.74 13.21 1.02
C LYS A 163 -4.34 11.80 1.09
N ARG A 164 -5.07 11.37 0.05
CA ARG A 164 -5.61 9.99 -0.02
C ARG A 164 -4.48 8.96 0.04
N PHE A 165 -3.35 9.23 -0.63
CA PHE A 165 -2.19 8.32 -0.65
C PHE A 165 -1.49 8.30 0.71
N TYR A 166 -1.44 9.45 1.38
CA TYR A 166 -1.01 9.54 2.78
C TYR A 166 -1.93 8.68 3.68
N GLY A 167 -3.25 8.79 3.51
CA GLY A 167 -4.23 8.00 4.24
C GLY A 167 -4.09 6.49 4.01
N GLN A 168 -3.77 6.06 2.79
CA GLN A 168 -3.47 4.64 2.48
C GLN A 168 -2.26 4.16 3.29
N PHE A 169 -1.20 4.96 3.34
CA PHE A 169 -0.03 4.67 4.17
C PHE A 169 -0.36 4.60 5.68
N GLN A 170 -1.23 5.49 6.17
CA GLN A 170 -1.70 5.45 7.55
C GLN A 170 -2.49 4.17 7.86
N THR A 171 -3.34 3.71 6.95
CA THR A 171 -4.08 2.45 7.10
C THR A 171 -3.16 1.25 7.25
N PHE A 172 -2.00 1.25 6.56
CA PHE A 172 -1.00 0.19 6.75
C PHE A 172 -0.31 0.27 8.11
N THR A 173 0.07 1.47 8.56
CA THR A 173 0.96 1.69 9.70
C THR A 173 0.25 1.80 11.05
N LEU A 174 -0.97 2.33 11.11
CA LEU A 174 -1.77 2.45 12.33
C LEU A 174 -1.86 1.11 13.09
N PRO A 175 -2.19 -0.03 12.43
CA PRO A 175 -2.20 -1.33 13.11
C PRO A 175 -0.85 -1.78 13.64
N LEU A 176 0.23 -1.50 12.92
CA LEU A 176 1.59 -1.93 13.23
C LEU A 176 2.20 -1.15 14.41
N LEU A 177 1.92 0.15 14.51
CA LEU A 177 2.39 1.01 15.61
C LEU A 177 1.89 0.57 16.99
N ALA A 178 0.75 -0.13 17.05
CA ALA A 178 0.20 -0.64 18.30
C ALA A 178 0.96 -1.85 18.86
N LEU A 179 1.79 -2.54 18.07
CA LEU A 179 2.45 -3.78 18.49
C LEU A 179 3.29 -3.63 19.78
N PRO A 180 4.16 -2.61 19.94
CA PRO A 180 4.92 -2.44 21.18
C PRO A 180 4.05 -2.27 22.44
N LEU A 181 2.82 -1.78 22.30
CA LEU A 181 1.87 -1.64 23.42
C LEU A 181 1.33 -3.00 23.89
N LEU A 182 1.24 -3.97 22.97
CA LEU A 182 0.79 -5.33 23.24
C LEU A 182 1.88 -6.20 23.89
N LEU A 183 3.15 -5.89 23.65
CA LEU A 183 4.27 -6.67 24.18
C LEU A 183 4.34 -6.52 25.72
N VAL A 184 4.29 -7.65 26.42
CA VAL A 184 4.41 -7.70 27.89
C VAL A 184 5.80 -7.22 28.34
N SER A 185 6.85 -7.58 27.60
CA SER A 185 8.25 -7.26 27.89
C SER A 185 8.64 -5.80 27.64
N ALA A 186 7.79 -5.01 26.99
CA ALA A 186 8.11 -3.61 26.70
C ALA A 186 8.08 -2.75 27.98
N ARG A 187 9.13 -1.94 28.17
CA ARG A 187 9.26 -1.01 29.30
C ARG A 187 8.11 0.01 29.30
N ARG A 188 7.68 0.45 30.49
CA ARG A 188 6.58 1.43 30.65
C ARG A 188 6.85 2.73 29.88
N SER A 189 8.09 3.25 29.89
CA SER A 189 8.47 4.44 29.13
C SER A 189 8.25 4.27 27.63
N ILE A 190 8.66 3.12 27.07
CA ILE A 190 8.44 2.79 25.66
C ILE A 190 6.94 2.75 25.34
N LYS A 191 6.13 2.13 26.21
CA LYS A 191 4.67 2.10 26.01
C LYS A 191 4.05 3.49 26.01
N VAL A 192 4.47 4.37 26.93
CA VAL A 192 4.00 5.76 26.96
C VAL A 192 4.40 6.49 25.69
N SER A 193 5.67 6.42 25.27
CA SER A 193 6.15 7.07 24.04
C SER A 193 5.41 6.58 22.80
N ILE A 194 5.19 5.26 22.67
CA ILE A 194 4.45 4.69 21.55
C ILE A 194 2.97 5.07 21.59
N PHE A 195 2.36 5.18 22.76
CA PHE A 195 0.98 5.64 22.89
C PHE A 195 0.82 7.11 22.46
N ILE A 196 1.76 7.98 22.86
CA ILE A 196 1.82 9.37 22.39
C ILE A 196 1.98 9.41 20.87
N LEU A 197 2.93 8.65 20.33
CA LEU A 197 3.18 8.55 18.89
C LEU A 197 1.92 8.09 18.14
N LEU A 198 1.25 7.03 18.63
CA LEU A 198 0.02 6.49 18.04
C LEU A 198 -1.13 7.51 18.09
N SER A 199 -1.24 8.27 19.19
CA SER A 199 -2.27 9.31 19.35
C SER A 199 -2.05 10.48 18.39
N LEU A 200 -0.79 10.92 18.22
CA LEU A 200 -0.41 11.91 17.22
C LEU A 200 -0.62 11.39 15.80
N TRP A 201 -0.34 10.11 15.54
CA TRP A 201 -0.61 9.49 14.24
C TRP A 201 -2.11 9.45 13.91
N TRP A 202 -2.95 9.16 14.90
CA TRP A 202 -4.41 9.27 14.78
C TRP A 202 -4.87 10.71 14.58
N MET A 203 -4.29 11.69 15.27
CA MET A 203 -4.58 13.12 15.04
C MET A 203 -4.33 13.48 13.57
N ILE A 204 -3.20 13.08 13.00
CA ILE A 204 -2.88 13.32 11.58
C ILE A 204 -3.90 12.62 10.66
N ALA A 205 -4.33 11.39 11.00
CA ALA A 205 -5.35 10.68 10.23
C ALA A 205 -6.70 11.40 10.25
N VAL A 206 -7.07 11.98 11.40
CA VAL A 206 -8.26 12.83 11.55
C VAL A 206 -8.11 14.10 10.69
N THR A 207 -6.96 14.78 10.76
CA THR A 207 -6.68 15.98 9.94
C THR A 207 -6.80 15.67 8.44
N GLY A 208 -6.27 14.54 7.98
CA GLY A 208 -6.35 14.15 6.57
C GLY A 208 -7.77 13.83 6.09
N GLY A 209 -8.67 13.44 7.00
CA GLY A 209 -10.08 13.22 6.70
C GLY A 209 -10.34 12.16 5.61
N THR A 210 -9.42 11.21 5.43
CA THR A 210 -9.51 10.20 4.37
C THR A 210 -10.55 9.15 4.74
N ARG A 211 -11.76 9.25 4.15
CA ARG A 211 -12.88 8.30 4.39
C ARG A 211 -12.47 6.83 4.23
N GLY A 212 -11.59 6.53 3.28
CA GLY A 212 -11.05 5.19 3.08
C GLY A 212 -10.29 4.63 4.28
N THR A 213 -9.50 5.47 4.96
CA THR A 213 -8.77 5.10 6.18
C THR A 213 -9.72 4.81 7.34
N TRP A 214 -10.77 5.61 7.50
CA TRP A 214 -11.81 5.38 8.51
C TRP A 214 -12.55 4.06 8.28
N LEU A 215 -12.97 3.80 7.04
CA LEU A 215 -13.62 2.54 6.68
C LEU A 215 -12.68 1.34 6.91
N GLY A 216 -11.43 1.44 6.47
CA GLY A 216 -10.42 0.41 6.64
C GLY A 216 -10.13 0.10 8.11
N MET A 217 -9.86 1.13 8.92
CA MET A 217 -9.59 0.94 10.35
C MET A 217 -10.82 0.47 11.12
N GLY A 218 -12.03 0.92 10.75
CA GLY A 218 -13.29 0.41 11.31
C GLY A 218 -13.46 -1.09 11.06
N ALA A 219 -13.25 -1.54 9.83
CA ALA A 219 -13.28 -2.96 9.50
C ALA A 219 -12.20 -3.75 10.25
N ALA A 220 -10.98 -3.21 10.33
CA ALA A 220 -9.88 -3.83 11.09
C ALA A 220 -10.22 -3.96 12.58
N VAL A 221 -10.87 -2.97 13.20
CA VAL A 221 -11.37 -3.01 14.58
C VAL A 221 -12.41 -4.11 14.77
N VAL A 222 -13.41 -4.16 13.90
CA VAL A 222 -14.48 -5.19 13.96
C VAL A 222 -13.87 -6.58 13.84
N VAL A 223 -13.04 -6.80 12.83
CA VAL A 223 -12.42 -8.11 12.56
C VAL A 223 -11.43 -8.50 13.67
N ALA A 224 -10.59 -7.58 14.15
CA ALA A 224 -9.62 -7.85 15.21
C ALA A 224 -10.29 -8.20 16.55
N SER A 225 -11.45 -7.62 16.84
CA SER A 225 -12.21 -7.91 18.07
C SER A 225 -12.60 -9.39 18.21
N CYS A 226 -12.68 -10.12 17.08
CA CYS A 226 -13.03 -11.53 17.01
C CYS A 226 -11.89 -12.50 17.38
N PHE A 227 -10.63 -12.03 17.51
CA PHE A 227 -9.46 -12.90 17.76
C PHE A 227 -9.00 -12.93 19.23
N GLY A 228 -9.97 -12.98 20.16
CA GLY A 228 -9.70 -13.21 21.58
C GLY A 228 -9.13 -12.00 22.31
N ARG A 229 -8.33 -12.26 23.36
CA ARG A 229 -7.85 -11.22 24.28
C ARG A 229 -6.90 -10.25 23.59
N ALA A 230 -5.90 -10.76 22.86
CA ALA A 230 -4.95 -9.91 22.15
C ALA A 230 -5.65 -8.97 21.14
N GLY A 231 -6.62 -9.49 20.39
CA GLY A 231 -7.47 -8.72 19.48
C GLY A 231 -8.20 -7.57 20.17
N ARG A 232 -8.92 -7.86 21.26
CA ARG A 232 -9.63 -6.83 22.04
C ARG A 232 -8.70 -5.81 22.70
N HIS A 233 -7.53 -6.23 23.16
CA HIS A 233 -6.53 -5.31 23.71
C HIS A 233 -5.96 -4.39 22.63
N TRP A 234 -5.70 -4.91 21.42
CA TRP A 234 -5.29 -4.10 20.28
C TRP A 234 -6.38 -3.06 19.93
N VAL A 235 -7.66 -3.48 19.89
CA VAL A 235 -8.79 -2.57 19.69
C VAL A 235 -8.82 -1.49 20.78
N GLY A 236 -8.67 -1.85 22.05
CA GLY A 236 -8.66 -0.90 23.16
C GLY A 236 -7.57 0.16 23.01
N TRP A 237 -6.36 -0.23 22.62
CA TRP A 237 -5.27 0.72 22.35
C TRP A 237 -5.56 1.65 21.17
N GLN A 238 -6.13 1.12 20.08
CA GLN A 238 -6.50 1.92 18.92
C GLN A 238 -7.60 2.93 19.25
N LEU A 239 -8.66 2.51 19.93
CA LEU A 239 -9.76 3.40 20.31
C LEU A 239 -9.32 4.47 21.31
N ALA A 240 -8.48 4.10 22.29
CA ALA A 240 -7.92 5.07 23.23
C ALA A 240 -7.05 6.11 22.52
N ALA A 241 -6.13 5.68 21.66
CA ALA A 241 -5.27 6.58 20.91
C ALA A 241 -6.05 7.44 19.89
N ALA A 242 -7.06 6.87 19.23
CA ALA A 242 -7.96 7.61 18.34
C ALA A 242 -8.75 8.68 19.10
N SER A 243 -9.24 8.38 20.30
CA SER A 243 -9.96 9.34 21.14
C SER A 243 -9.06 10.51 21.54
N VAL A 244 -7.82 10.22 21.96
CA VAL A 244 -6.82 11.26 22.26
C VAL A 244 -6.45 12.04 20.98
N GLY A 245 -6.28 11.36 19.85
CA GLY A 245 -5.99 11.99 18.56
C GLY A 245 -7.09 12.96 18.10
N VAL A 246 -8.37 12.58 18.26
CA VAL A 246 -9.52 13.45 17.99
C VAL A 246 -9.53 14.65 18.93
N LEU A 247 -9.28 14.45 20.23
CA LEU A 247 -9.19 15.55 21.19
C LEU A 247 -8.08 16.54 20.81
N LEU A 248 -6.89 16.04 20.46
CA LEU A 248 -5.77 16.86 20.01
C LEU A 248 -6.11 17.62 18.73
N PHE A 249 -6.79 16.96 17.78
CA PHE A 249 -7.26 17.60 16.55
C PHE A 249 -8.22 18.76 16.84
N LEU A 250 -9.22 18.54 17.70
CA LEU A 250 -10.18 19.59 18.08
C LEU A 250 -9.50 20.77 18.77
N LEU A 251 -8.54 20.50 19.67
CA LEU A 251 -7.77 21.54 20.33
C LEU A 251 -6.95 22.36 19.32
N LEU A 252 -6.24 21.69 18.42
CA LEU A 252 -5.25 22.32 17.54
C LEU A 252 -5.86 22.96 16.29
N PHE A 253 -6.90 22.36 15.71
CA PHE A 253 -7.47 22.77 14.41
C PHE A 253 -8.87 23.39 14.52
N SER A 254 -9.49 23.41 15.70
CA SER A 254 -10.79 24.05 15.90
C SER A 254 -10.73 25.11 17.00
N LEU A 255 -10.39 24.74 18.24
CA LEU A 255 -10.44 25.66 19.38
C LEU A 255 -9.33 26.72 19.31
N LEU A 256 -8.09 26.32 19.02
CA LEU A 256 -6.96 27.26 18.95
C LEU A 256 -7.07 28.26 17.79
N PRO A 257 -7.36 27.85 16.54
CA PRO A 257 -7.56 28.81 15.44
C PRO A 257 -8.74 29.75 15.69
N ALA A 258 -9.87 29.24 16.22
CA ALA A 258 -11.01 30.07 16.56
C ALA A 258 -10.68 31.13 17.63
N TRP A 259 -9.86 30.77 18.62
CA TRP A 259 -9.38 31.71 19.64
C TRP A 259 -8.42 32.75 19.08
N LEU A 260 -7.59 32.38 18.09
CA LEU A 260 -6.62 33.26 17.42
C LEU A 260 -7.22 34.07 16.26
N GLY A 261 -8.48 33.81 15.87
CA GLY A 261 -9.09 34.42 14.68
C GLY A 261 -8.46 33.98 13.36
N ILE A 262 -7.96 32.74 13.29
CA ILE A 262 -7.30 32.16 12.11
C ILE A 262 -8.32 31.31 11.34
N ASP A 263 -8.45 31.59 10.04
CA ASP A 263 -9.28 30.79 9.14
C ASP A 263 -8.60 29.44 8.84
N VAL A 264 -9.37 28.37 8.99
CA VAL A 264 -8.93 27.00 8.68
C VAL A 264 -9.57 26.58 7.37
N VAL A 265 -8.74 26.40 6.35
CA VAL A 265 -9.17 25.93 5.03
C VAL A 265 -9.09 24.41 4.99
N ASN A 266 -9.94 23.79 4.17
CA ASN A 266 -9.92 22.35 3.94
C ASN A 266 -10.24 21.50 5.19
N PHE A 267 -10.96 22.07 6.17
CA PHE A 267 -11.22 21.45 7.45
C PHE A 267 -11.83 20.05 7.33
N ALA A 268 -11.32 19.09 8.10
CA ALA A 268 -11.73 17.69 8.00
C ALA A 268 -13.25 17.49 8.21
N GLY A 269 -13.89 18.33 9.03
CA GLY A 269 -15.34 18.29 9.29
C GLY A 269 -16.22 18.59 8.07
N GLU A 270 -15.74 19.42 7.13
CA GLU A 270 -16.47 19.76 5.89
C GLU A 270 -16.58 18.55 4.95
N ARG A 271 -15.75 17.53 5.17
CA ARG A 271 -15.66 16.32 4.35
C ARG A 271 -16.55 15.19 4.83
N LEU A 272 -17.40 15.43 5.84
CA LEU A 272 -18.43 14.50 6.32
C LEU A 272 -19.66 14.40 5.40
N ASN A 273 -19.69 15.10 4.26
CA ASN A 273 -20.78 14.97 3.30
C ASN A 273 -20.81 13.59 2.60
N THR A 274 -22.01 13.13 2.20
CA THR A 274 -22.23 11.81 1.57
C THR A 274 -21.91 11.78 0.06
N SER A 275 -21.30 12.84 -0.50
CA SER A 275 -21.07 12.92 -1.94
C SER A 275 -20.11 11.82 -2.42
N LEU A 276 -20.49 11.15 -3.51
CA LEU A 276 -19.75 10.04 -4.12
C LEU A 276 -18.49 10.50 -4.88
N SER A 277 -18.21 11.81 -4.95
CA SER A 277 -17.05 12.37 -5.68
C SER A 277 -17.00 11.89 -7.16
N ALA A 278 -18.16 11.82 -7.83
CA ALA A 278 -18.32 11.31 -9.20
C ALA A 278 -17.96 9.83 -9.42
N ARG A 279 -17.85 9.02 -8.36
CA ARG A 279 -17.55 7.57 -8.45
C ARG A 279 -18.62 6.79 -9.19
N GLU A 280 -19.87 7.24 -9.14
CA GLU A 280 -20.98 6.63 -9.85
C GLU A 280 -20.72 6.55 -11.37
N LEU A 281 -20.11 7.59 -11.95
CA LEU A 281 -19.76 7.61 -13.38
C LEU A 281 -18.60 6.65 -13.67
N LEU A 282 -17.59 6.63 -12.79
CA LEU A 282 -16.46 5.70 -12.91
C LEU A 282 -16.91 4.23 -12.77
N TRP A 283 -17.87 3.94 -11.88
CA TRP A 283 -18.41 2.61 -11.69
C TRP A 283 -19.29 2.18 -12.86
N GLN A 284 -20.08 3.10 -13.43
CA GLN A 284 -20.85 2.85 -14.64
C GLN A 284 -19.93 2.55 -15.84
N GLN A 285 -18.82 3.29 -15.98
CA GLN A 285 -17.79 2.99 -16.99
C GLN A 285 -17.18 1.61 -16.76
N ALA A 286 -16.73 1.28 -15.54
CA ALA A 286 -16.17 -0.03 -15.23
C ALA A 286 -17.16 -1.16 -15.53
N TRP A 287 -18.43 -0.97 -15.17
CA TRP A 287 -19.49 -1.93 -15.44
C TRP A 287 -19.74 -2.12 -16.94
N THR A 288 -19.69 -1.04 -17.72
CA THR A 288 -19.80 -1.10 -19.18
C THR A 288 -18.63 -1.88 -19.78
N MET A 289 -17.41 -1.61 -19.33
CA MET A 289 -16.23 -2.37 -19.74
C MET A 289 -16.35 -3.87 -19.43
N ILE A 290 -16.84 -4.22 -18.23
CA ILE A 290 -17.05 -5.62 -17.83
C ILE A 290 -18.07 -6.31 -18.76
N LYS A 291 -19.18 -5.64 -19.10
CA LYS A 291 -20.20 -6.20 -20.00
C LYS A 291 -19.67 -6.43 -21.41
N GLU A 292 -18.83 -5.54 -21.91
CA GLU A 292 -18.29 -5.62 -23.26
C GLU A 292 -17.23 -6.71 -23.40
N ARG A 293 -16.32 -6.84 -22.41
CA ARG A 293 -15.22 -7.81 -22.44
C ARG A 293 -15.13 -8.64 -21.15
N PRO A 294 -16.12 -9.49 -20.83
CA PRO A 294 -16.22 -10.14 -19.53
C PRO A 294 -15.13 -11.16 -19.23
N LEU A 295 -14.51 -11.76 -20.26
CA LEU A 295 -13.54 -12.85 -20.08
C LEU A 295 -12.12 -12.35 -19.82
N LEU A 296 -11.60 -11.46 -20.67
CA LEU A 296 -10.22 -10.97 -20.60
C LEU A 296 -10.11 -9.51 -20.14
N GLY A 297 -11.23 -8.78 -20.09
CA GLY A 297 -11.22 -7.33 -19.86
C GLY A 297 -10.65 -6.56 -21.05
N PHE A 298 -10.42 -5.27 -20.84
CA PHE A 298 -9.85 -4.37 -21.86
C PHE A 298 -8.32 -4.43 -21.93
N GLY A 299 -7.67 -5.12 -21.01
CA GLY A 299 -6.23 -5.05 -20.78
C GLY A 299 -5.93 -4.36 -19.45
N PRO A 300 -4.92 -4.83 -18.70
CA PRO A 300 -4.39 -4.11 -17.55
C PRO A 300 -4.15 -2.62 -17.87
N MET A 301 -4.44 -1.70 -16.94
CA MET A 301 -4.36 -0.24 -17.12
C MET A 301 -5.43 0.40 -18.04
N HIS A 302 -6.22 -0.36 -18.79
CA HIS A 302 -7.06 0.22 -19.85
C HIS A 302 -8.32 0.93 -19.38
N PHE A 303 -8.61 0.95 -18.06
CA PHE A 303 -9.55 1.95 -17.57
C PHE A 303 -9.06 3.38 -17.87
N ALA A 304 -7.73 3.58 -17.87
CA ALA A 304 -7.09 4.86 -18.17
C ALA A 304 -6.96 5.16 -19.69
N ASP A 305 -7.34 4.21 -20.55
CA ASP A 305 -7.37 4.39 -22.02
C ASP A 305 -8.71 5.01 -22.47
N ILE A 306 -9.75 4.91 -21.64
CA ILE A 306 -11.06 5.48 -21.90
C ILE A 306 -11.17 6.81 -21.16
N TRP A 307 -11.14 7.91 -21.94
CA TRP A 307 -11.20 9.26 -21.40
C TRP A 307 -12.45 9.51 -20.57
N ASN A 308 -12.25 10.06 -19.37
CA ASN A 308 -13.27 10.64 -18.53
C ASN A 308 -12.61 11.70 -17.62
N PRO A 309 -13.32 12.76 -17.21
CA PRO A 309 -12.71 13.85 -16.45
C PRO A 309 -12.51 13.55 -14.96
N TYR A 310 -12.91 12.36 -14.48
CA TYR A 310 -13.03 12.07 -13.04
C TYR A 310 -11.91 11.18 -12.49
N GLY A 311 -11.38 10.23 -13.28
CA GLY A 311 -10.48 9.20 -12.76
C GLY A 311 -9.87 8.28 -13.81
N ALA A 312 -8.61 7.88 -13.62
CA ALA A 312 -7.95 6.81 -14.40
C ALA A 312 -8.20 5.39 -13.83
N HIS A 313 -9.06 5.27 -12.82
CA HIS A 313 -9.47 4.01 -12.19
C HIS A 313 -10.76 4.21 -11.38
N PRO A 314 -11.56 3.17 -11.12
CA PRO A 314 -12.87 3.31 -10.48
C PRO A 314 -12.85 3.45 -8.95
N HIS A 315 -11.68 3.54 -8.32
CA HIS A 315 -11.52 3.55 -6.85
C HIS A 315 -12.18 2.36 -6.14
N GLN A 316 -12.32 1.23 -6.81
CA GLN A 316 -12.88 -0.02 -6.29
C GLN A 316 -12.10 -1.15 -6.95
N ALA A 317 -11.29 -1.88 -6.18
CA ALA A 317 -10.30 -2.82 -6.72
C ALA A 317 -10.92 -4.01 -7.49
N ILE A 318 -12.08 -4.53 -7.09
CA ILE A 318 -12.80 -5.60 -7.81
C ILE A 318 -13.32 -5.10 -9.15
N LEU A 319 -13.97 -3.92 -9.19
CA LEU A 319 -14.45 -3.33 -10.44
C LEU A 319 -13.30 -3.04 -11.39
N GLN A 320 -12.21 -2.47 -10.87
CA GLN A 320 -11.02 -2.18 -11.65
C GLN A 320 -10.42 -3.45 -12.24
N TRP A 321 -10.23 -4.49 -11.41
CA TRP A 321 -9.66 -5.76 -11.87
C TRP A 321 -10.58 -6.43 -12.89
N ALA A 322 -11.88 -6.44 -12.68
CA ALA A 322 -12.84 -7.06 -13.60
C ALA A 322 -12.92 -6.34 -14.94
N SER A 323 -12.90 -5.00 -14.96
CA SER A 323 -12.92 -4.23 -16.21
C SER A 323 -11.66 -4.41 -17.05
N GLU A 324 -10.51 -4.61 -16.40
CA GLU A 324 -9.21 -4.64 -17.07
C GLU A 324 -8.69 -6.06 -17.35
N TRP A 325 -8.94 -7.00 -16.43
CA TRP A 325 -8.41 -8.38 -16.49
C TRP A 325 -9.48 -9.45 -16.67
N GLY A 326 -10.76 -9.05 -16.67
CA GLY A 326 -11.90 -9.94 -16.81
C GLY A 326 -12.36 -10.62 -15.52
N ILE A 327 -13.58 -11.17 -15.57
CA ILE A 327 -14.26 -11.83 -14.45
C ILE A 327 -13.49 -13.08 -13.98
N PRO A 328 -13.01 -14.00 -14.85
CA PRO A 328 -12.27 -15.18 -14.39
C PRO A 328 -11.03 -14.84 -13.56
N SER A 329 -10.21 -13.88 -14.03
CA SER A 329 -9.04 -13.41 -13.29
C SER A 329 -9.43 -12.78 -11.96
N THR A 330 -10.50 -11.98 -11.94
CA THR A 330 -11.03 -11.35 -10.73
C THR A 330 -11.45 -12.39 -9.68
N LEU A 331 -12.17 -13.44 -10.10
CA LEU A 331 -12.58 -14.51 -9.19
C LEU A 331 -11.37 -15.28 -8.63
N CYS A 332 -10.36 -15.54 -9.46
CA CYS A 332 -9.11 -16.16 -9.00
C CYS A 332 -8.39 -15.29 -7.95
N VAL A 333 -8.19 -14.00 -8.23
CA VAL A 333 -7.47 -13.09 -7.32
C VAL A 333 -8.26 -12.84 -6.04
N ALA A 334 -9.57 -12.57 -6.15
CA ALA A 334 -10.45 -12.41 -4.99
C ALA A 334 -10.52 -13.69 -4.15
N GLY A 335 -10.57 -14.86 -4.80
CA GLY A 335 -10.53 -16.17 -4.16
C GLY A 335 -9.22 -16.40 -3.40
N LEU A 336 -8.07 -16.07 -4.00
CA LEU A 336 -6.76 -16.17 -3.34
C LEU A 336 -6.64 -15.20 -2.14
N ALA A 337 -7.12 -13.96 -2.28
CA ALA A 337 -7.14 -12.99 -1.20
C ALA A 337 -8.04 -13.46 -0.05
N LEU A 338 -9.26 -13.92 -0.35
CA LEU A 338 -10.19 -14.46 0.64
C LEU A 338 -9.61 -15.70 1.32
N TYR A 339 -9.01 -16.62 0.57
CA TYR A 339 -8.34 -17.79 1.12
C TYR A 339 -7.23 -17.38 2.11
N GLY A 340 -6.35 -16.45 1.71
CA GLY A 340 -5.30 -15.94 2.60
C GLY A 340 -5.86 -15.28 3.86
N LEU A 341 -6.95 -14.52 3.74
CA LEU A 341 -7.63 -13.89 4.88
C LEU A 341 -8.23 -14.93 5.83
N VAL A 342 -8.94 -15.92 5.30
CA VAL A 342 -9.60 -16.97 6.08
C VAL A 342 -8.56 -17.82 6.80
N VAL A 343 -7.53 -18.31 6.11
CA VAL A 343 -6.51 -19.16 6.73
C VAL A 343 -5.74 -18.40 7.81
N THR A 344 -5.41 -17.12 7.57
CA THR A 344 -4.77 -16.28 8.60
C THR A 344 -5.69 -16.02 9.78
N GLY A 345 -6.98 -15.76 9.55
CA GLY A 345 -7.97 -15.58 10.61
C GLY A 345 -8.19 -16.84 11.44
N LEU A 346 -8.24 -18.02 10.81
CA LEU A 346 -8.32 -19.31 11.51
C LEU A 346 -7.07 -19.56 12.36
N LEU A 347 -5.89 -19.23 11.86
CA LEU A 347 -4.64 -19.32 12.62
C LEU A 347 -4.63 -18.37 13.83
N LEU A 348 -5.06 -17.12 13.65
CA LEU A 348 -5.19 -16.16 14.74
C LEU A 348 -6.21 -16.63 15.79
N ARG A 349 -7.33 -17.21 15.37
CA ARG A 349 -8.32 -17.80 16.28
C ARG A 349 -7.75 -18.98 17.05
N LYS A 350 -7.00 -19.87 16.39
CA LYS A 350 -6.30 -20.99 17.05
C LYS A 350 -5.28 -20.51 18.08
N ARG A 351 -4.67 -19.35 17.84
CA ARG A 351 -3.65 -18.73 18.71
C ARG A 351 -4.21 -17.58 19.56
N ALA A 352 -5.51 -17.51 19.80
CA ALA A 352 -6.18 -16.39 20.46
C ALA A 352 -5.70 -16.07 21.89
N TYR A 353 -5.06 -17.04 22.57
CA TYR A 353 -4.48 -16.90 23.90
C TYR A 353 -2.95 -16.73 23.88
N SER A 354 -2.31 -16.82 22.71
CA SER A 354 -0.87 -16.63 22.60
C SER A 354 -0.51 -15.16 22.77
N LEU A 355 0.51 -14.91 23.59
CA LEU A 355 1.13 -13.59 23.76
C LEU A 355 2.54 -13.55 23.16
N GLU A 356 2.88 -14.57 22.36
CA GLU A 356 4.16 -14.60 21.65
C GLU A 356 4.28 -13.40 20.70
N PRO A 357 5.44 -12.71 20.66
CA PRO A 357 5.61 -11.52 19.82
C PRO A 357 5.27 -11.74 18.34
N VAL A 358 5.53 -12.94 17.82
CA VAL A 358 5.23 -13.31 16.43
C VAL A 358 3.72 -13.38 16.17
N ASP A 359 2.93 -13.83 17.14
CA ASP A 359 1.47 -13.94 17.01
C ASP A 359 0.81 -12.56 17.12
N LEU A 360 1.33 -11.70 18.00
CA LEU A 360 0.91 -10.30 18.11
C LEU A 360 1.27 -9.50 16.85
N LEU A 361 2.45 -9.73 16.27
CA LEU A 361 2.83 -9.14 14.98
C LEU A 361 1.91 -9.61 13.87
N ARG A 362 1.59 -10.90 13.80
CA ARG A 362 0.64 -11.45 12.82
C ARG A 362 -0.74 -10.79 12.94
N LEU A 363 -1.23 -10.56 14.16
CA LEU A 363 -2.47 -9.82 14.40
C LEU A 363 -2.41 -8.39 13.83
N CYS A 364 -1.32 -7.66 14.09
CA CYS A 364 -1.17 -6.28 13.61
C CYS A 364 -1.05 -6.21 12.08
N LEU A 365 -0.28 -7.11 11.47
CA LEU A 365 -0.18 -7.25 10.01
C LEU A 365 -1.52 -7.66 9.38
N PHE A 366 -2.27 -8.56 10.02
CA PHE A 366 -3.58 -8.97 9.54
C PHE A 366 -4.58 -7.82 9.59
N ALA A 367 -4.62 -7.06 10.68
CA ALA A 367 -5.43 -5.85 10.79
C ALA A 367 -5.05 -4.79 9.73
N SER A 368 -3.75 -4.64 9.45
CA SER A 368 -3.22 -3.80 8.36
C SER A 368 -3.71 -4.25 6.98
N LEU A 369 -3.64 -5.57 6.70
CA LEU A 369 -4.13 -6.13 5.45
C LEU A 369 -5.65 -5.98 5.29
N VAL A 370 -6.43 -6.27 6.34
CA VAL A 370 -7.89 -6.06 6.35
C VAL A 370 -8.22 -4.60 6.07
N GLY A 371 -7.58 -3.67 6.79
CA GLY A 371 -7.80 -2.25 6.59
C GLY A 371 -7.49 -1.79 5.16
N ALA A 372 -6.35 -2.24 4.61
CA ALA A 372 -5.95 -1.90 3.25
C ALA A 372 -6.88 -2.49 2.18
N LEU A 373 -7.30 -3.75 2.32
CA LEU A 373 -8.23 -4.38 1.37
C LEU A 373 -9.62 -3.77 1.44
N THR A 374 -10.10 -3.40 2.63
CA THR A 374 -11.35 -2.66 2.78
C THR A 374 -11.23 -1.26 2.18
N GLN A 375 -10.14 -0.55 2.42
CA GLN A 375 -9.91 0.77 1.81
C GLN A 375 -9.81 0.67 0.27
N ALA A 376 -9.26 -0.42 -0.27
CA ALA A 376 -9.19 -0.67 -1.72
C ALA A 376 -10.57 -0.77 -2.40
N MET A 377 -11.65 -0.93 -1.63
CA MET A 377 -13.02 -0.90 -2.16
C MET A 377 -13.54 0.52 -2.36
N VAL A 378 -12.85 1.55 -1.87
CA VAL A 378 -13.28 2.95 -1.97
C VAL A 378 -12.14 3.91 -2.32
N ASP A 379 -10.97 3.38 -2.67
CA ASP A 379 -9.76 4.15 -2.96
C ASP A 379 -8.76 3.36 -3.84
N GLY A 380 -7.81 4.06 -4.45
CA GLY A 380 -6.81 3.50 -5.39
C GLY A 380 -5.65 2.73 -4.74
N VAL A 381 -5.88 1.97 -3.67
CA VAL A 381 -4.81 1.28 -2.89
C VAL A 381 -3.96 0.36 -3.77
N ILE A 382 -4.57 -0.32 -4.74
CA ILE A 382 -3.86 -1.25 -5.64
C ILE A 382 -3.20 -0.56 -6.82
N VAL A 383 -3.28 0.78 -6.93
CA VAL A 383 -2.75 1.58 -8.04
C VAL A 383 -1.54 2.41 -7.60
N MET A 384 -1.59 2.98 -6.39
CA MET A 384 -0.56 3.92 -5.96
C MET A 384 0.76 3.18 -5.62
N PRO A 385 1.93 3.67 -6.10
CA PRO A 385 3.18 2.94 -5.95
C PRO A 385 3.56 2.68 -4.48
N TYR A 386 3.35 3.68 -3.62
CA TYR A 386 3.71 3.57 -2.21
C TYR A 386 2.79 2.61 -1.44
N SER A 387 1.48 2.62 -1.72
CA SER A 387 0.54 1.65 -1.13
C SER A 387 0.78 0.24 -1.66
N GLN A 388 1.11 0.07 -2.95
CA GLN A 388 1.52 -1.22 -3.52
C GLN A 388 2.77 -1.78 -2.83
N LEU A 389 3.77 -0.93 -2.53
CA LEU A 389 4.95 -1.32 -1.75
C LEU A 389 4.58 -1.84 -0.36
N TRP A 390 3.79 -1.08 0.40
CA TRP A 390 3.36 -1.48 1.74
C TRP A 390 2.50 -2.74 1.70
N LEU A 391 1.60 -2.88 0.72
CA LEU A 391 0.79 -4.08 0.53
C LEU A 391 1.68 -5.30 0.28
N ALA A 392 2.65 -5.20 -0.62
CA ALA A 392 3.60 -6.28 -0.91
C ALA A 392 4.43 -6.66 0.32
N ILE A 393 4.91 -5.68 1.10
CA ILE A 393 5.67 -5.91 2.33
C ILE A 393 4.80 -6.62 3.37
N VAL A 394 3.59 -6.14 3.63
CA VAL A 394 2.66 -6.73 4.61
C VAL A 394 2.27 -8.15 4.21
N ILE A 395 1.95 -8.39 2.94
CA ILE A 395 1.67 -9.73 2.42
C ILE A 395 2.90 -10.62 2.57
N GLY A 396 4.09 -10.16 2.14
CA GLY A 396 5.34 -10.91 2.26
C GLY A 396 5.66 -11.30 3.69
N TRP A 397 5.44 -10.38 4.65
CA TRP A 397 5.64 -10.66 6.06
C TRP A 397 4.63 -11.69 6.59
N LEU A 398 3.33 -11.53 6.28
CA LEU A 398 2.31 -12.50 6.66
C LEU A 398 2.60 -13.90 6.11
N LEU A 399 3.04 -13.98 4.85
CA LEU A 399 3.43 -15.23 4.21
C LEU A 399 4.60 -15.90 4.92
N ALA A 400 5.59 -15.14 5.37
CA ALA A 400 6.73 -15.66 6.15
C ALA A 400 6.35 -16.10 7.56
N LEU A 401 5.38 -15.43 8.19
CA LEU A 401 4.88 -15.79 9.51
C LEU A 401 3.89 -16.96 9.44
N HIS A 402 3.34 -17.28 8.27
CA HIS A 402 2.43 -18.40 8.14
C HIS A 402 3.21 -19.71 8.27
N GLU A 403 2.79 -20.58 9.19
CA GLU A 403 3.37 -21.91 9.36
C GLU A 403 2.82 -22.82 8.27
N TRP A 404 3.41 -22.73 7.08
CA TRP A 404 3.09 -23.64 6.00
C TRP A 404 3.61 -25.03 6.36
N GLN A 405 2.70 -25.99 6.58
CA GLN A 405 3.03 -27.41 6.53
C GLN A 405 3.31 -27.77 5.08
N VAL A 406 4.47 -27.38 4.56
CA VAL A 406 4.91 -27.77 3.23
C VAL A 406 5.52 -29.15 3.37
N THR A 407 4.78 -30.18 2.95
CA THR A 407 5.42 -31.44 2.59
C THR A 407 6.51 -31.11 1.56
N PRO A 408 7.72 -31.69 1.65
CA PRO A 408 8.77 -31.39 0.68
C PRO A 408 8.30 -31.79 -0.72
N VAL A 409 7.73 -30.85 -1.46
CA VAL A 409 7.35 -31.03 -2.86
C VAL A 409 8.63 -30.96 -3.67
N SER A 410 8.80 -31.89 -4.62
CA SER A 410 9.92 -31.86 -5.55
C SER A 410 9.95 -30.50 -6.27
N ARG A 411 11.12 -29.85 -6.22
CA ARG A 411 11.32 -28.53 -6.80
C ARG A 411 11.29 -28.64 -8.33
N ASN A 412 10.30 -28.03 -8.99
CA ASN A 412 10.27 -27.96 -10.44
C ASN A 412 11.17 -26.80 -10.93
N LEU A 413 12.41 -27.15 -11.27
CA LEU A 413 13.43 -26.20 -11.71
C LEU A 413 13.03 -25.40 -12.96
N ILE A 414 12.22 -25.97 -13.85
CA ILE A 414 11.77 -25.29 -15.06
C ILE A 414 10.81 -24.16 -14.69
N LEU A 415 9.79 -24.47 -13.87
CA LEU A 415 8.81 -23.46 -13.42
C LEU A 415 9.48 -22.34 -12.61
N ASP A 416 10.45 -22.68 -11.76
CA ASP A 416 11.22 -21.68 -11.01
C ASP A 416 12.03 -20.76 -11.95
N ARG A 417 12.67 -21.33 -12.98
CA ARG A 417 13.43 -20.54 -13.98
C ARG A 417 12.52 -19.66 -14.82
N LEU A 418 11.37 -20.18 -15.25
CA LEU A 418 10.37 -19.40 -15.99
C LEU A 418 9.83 -18.26 -15.14
N TRP A 419 9.53 -18.52 -13.86
CA TRP A 419 9.10 -17.48 -12.92
C TRP A 419 10.15 -16.39 -12.79
N MET A 420 11.42 -16.76 -12.58
CA MET A 420 12.51 -15.78 -12.50
C MET A 420 12.69 -15.00 -13.81
N ALA A 421 12.55 -15.66 -14.97
CA ALA A 421 12.59 -14.99 -16.26
C ALA A 421 11.45 -13.96 -16.40
N CYS A 422 10.22 -14.30 -16.01
CA CYS A 422 9.11 -13.35 -16.00
C CYS A 422 9.38 -12.14 -15.10
N LEU A 423 9.95 -12.35 -13.91
CA LEU A 423 10.31 -11.25 -13.00
C LEU A 423 11.39 -10.34 -13.59
N VAL A 424 12.43 -10.92 -14.21
CA VAL A 424 13.51 -10.15 -14.86
C VAL A 424 12.98 -9.36 -16.05
N LEU A 425 12.15 -9.98 -16.90
CA LEU A 425 11.52 -9.30 -18.04
C LEU A 425 10.59 -8.17 -17.60
N GLY A 426 9.78 -8.39 -16.55
CA GLY A 426 8.91 -7.35 -15.99
C GLY A 426 9.71 -6.16 -15.43
N ALA A 427 10.79 -6.42 -14.69
CA ALA A 427 11.69 -5.37 -14.24
C ALA A 427 12.34 -4.62 -15.42
N GLY A 428 12.77 -5.35 -16.45
CA GLY A 428 13.33 -4.77 -17.68
C GLY A 428 12.34 -3.87 -18.43
N LEU A 429 11.06 -4.25 -18.50
CA LEU A 429 10.04 -3.44 -19.14
C LEU A 429 9.76 -2.15 -18.38
N ILE A 430 9.66 -2.21 -17.05
CA ILE A 430 9.52 -1.00 -16.22
C ILE A 430 10.74 -0.08 -16.38
N PHE A 431 11.95 -0.65 -16.41
CA PHE A 431 13.18 0.12 -16.63
C PHE A 431 13.17 0.83 -17.99
N TYR A 432 12.76 0.13 -19.05
CA TYR A 432 12.58 0.71 -20.38
C TYR A 432 11.58 1.88 -20.35
N THR A 433 10.42 1.71 -19.70
CA THR A 433 9.42 2.78 -19.55
C THR A 433 9.98 3.99 -18.79
N ILE A 434 10.75 3.77 -17.74
CA ILE A 434 11.41 4.86 -17.00
C ILE A 434 12.39 5.61 -17.92
N ILE A 435 13.27 4.92 -18.65
CA ILE A 435 14.21 5.59 -19.57
C ILE A 435 13.47 6.36 -20.65
N ARG A 436 12.40 5.79 -21.20
CA ARG A 436 11.61 6.39 -22.28
C ARG A 436 10.85 7.64 -21.80
N ASP A 437 10.18 7.57 -20.65
CA ASP A 437 9.23 8.60 -20.23
C ASP A 437 9.85 9.64 -19.30
N PHE A 438 10.78 9.24 -18.42
CA PHE A 438 11.25 10.09 -17.32
C PHE A 438 11.89 11.41 -17.77
N PRO A 439 12.70 11.47 -18.85
CA PRO A 439 13.29 12.72 -19.33
C PRO A 439 12.25 13.78 -19.73
N ASP A 440 11.10 13.36 -20.24
CA ASP A 440 10.06 14.24 -20.79
C ASP A 440 8.81 14.32 -19.90
N LEU A 441 8.85 13.79 -18.68
CA LEU A 441 7.68 13.73 -17.78
C LEU A 441 7.06 15.11 -17.53
N GLU A 442 7.87 16.15 -17.36
CA GLU A 442 7.38 17.52 -17.15
C GLU A 442 6.69 18.08 -18.41
N ASN A 443 7.26 17.85 -19.58
CA ASN A 443 6.70 18.27 -20.86
C ASN A 443 5.38 17.55 -21.15
N LEU A 444 5.34 16.23 -20.96
CA LEU A 444 4.13 15.40 -21.07
C LEU A 444 3.05 15.84 -20.06
N GLN A 445 3.46 16.27 -18.87
CA GLN A 445 2.55 16.81 -17.88
C GLN A 445 1.94 18.14 -18.28
N GLN A 446 2.72 19.04 -18.86
CA GLN A 446 2.23 20.33 -19.32
C GLN A 446 1.31 20.18 -20.54
N GLN A 447 1.71 19.39 -21.54
CA GLN A 447 0.93 19.16 -22.76
C GLN A 447 -0.43 18.52 -22.47
N SER A 448 -0.44 17.44 -21.70
CA SER A 448 -1.72 16.82 -21.28
C SER A 448 -2.58 17.76 -20.42
N GLY A 449 -1.97 18.74 -19.74
CA GLY A 449 -2.68 19.76 -18.94
C GLY A 449 -3.48 20.69 -19.81
N GLN A 450 -2.93 21.01 -20.96
CA GLN A 450 -3.57 21.85 -21.97
C GLN A 450 -4.63 21.07 -22.76
N SER A 451 -4.37 19.82 -23.12
CA SER A 451 -5.28 19.01 -23.96
C SER A 451 -6.53 18.52 -23.24
N PHE A 452 -6.40 18.13 -21.97
CA PHE A 452 -7.48 17.43 -21.26
C PHE A 452 -8.13 18.26 -20.14
N GLY A 453 -7.41 19.25 -19.59
CA GLY A 453 -7.85 20.01 -18.42
C GLY A 453 -8.09 19.14 -17.17
N GLY A 454 -8.31 19.77 -16.01
CA GLY A 454 -8.75 19.06 -14.80
C GLY A 454 -7.64 18.45 -13.91
N PRO A 455 -8.05 17.72 -12.85
CA PRO A 455 -7.14 17.20 -11.83
C PRO A 455 -6.20 16.12 -12.36
N SER A 456 -5.08 15.88 -11.67
CA SER A 456 -4.18 14.77 -11.99
C SER A 456 -4.91 13.42 -11.83
N LEU A 457 -4.83 12.58 -12.87
CA LEU A 457 -5.45 11.25 -12.92
C LEU A 457 -4.38 10.15 -12.79
N PRO A 458 -3.92 9.82 -11.56
CA PRO A 458 -2.75 8.96 -11.38
C PRO A 458 -3.00 7.51 -11.76
N ARG A 459 -2.00 6.93 -12.41
CA ARG A 459 -1.90 5.50 -12.76
C ARG A 459 -0.45 5.04 -12.61
N PHE A 460 0.23 4.68 -13.71
CA PHE A 460 1.67 4.41 -13.66
C PHE A 460 2.44 5.66 -13.21
N TRP A 461 2.26 6.76 -13.93
CA TRP A 461 2.72 8.11 -13.56
C TRP A 461 1.61 8.94 -12.91
N LEU A 462 1.97 10.10 -12.36
CA LEU A 462 1.04 11.04 -11.72
C LEU A 462 -0.07 11.51 -12.67
N ARG A 463 0.28 11.66 -13.95
CA ARG A 463 -0.69 11.74 -15.04
C ARG A 463 -0.69 10.40 -15.75
N GLY A 464 -1.71 9.63 -15.47
CA GLY A 464 -1.79 8.23 -15.83
C GLY A 464 -2.81 7.92 -16.92
N SER A 465 -3.45 8.94 -17.51
CA SER A 465 -4.27 8.75 -18.71
C SER A 465 -3.38 8.31 -19.86
N ILE A 466 -3.76 7.22 -20.50
CA ILE A 466 -3.10 6.72 -21.72
C ILE A 466 -3.98 6.95 -22.94
N ALA A 467 -5.20 7.46 -22.75
CA ALA A 467 -6.12 7.83 -23.82
C ALA A 467 -5.50 8.83 -24.79
N HIS A 468 -5.79 8.66 -26.09
CA HIS A 468 -5.51 9.69 -27.08
C HIS A 468 -6.52 10.84 -26.94
N PRO A 469 -6.09 12.10 -27.15
CA PRO A 469 -7.03 13.22 -27.16
C PRO A 469 -8.07 13.00 -28.27
N PRO A 470 -9.34 13.37 -28.03
CA PRO A 470 -10.33 13.37 -29.11
C PRO A 470 -9.85 14.30 -30.23
N GLU A 471 -9.87 13.80 -31.48
CA GLU A 471 -9.56 14.57 -32.68
C GLU A 471 -10.50 15.77 -32.88
#